data_AF-A0A4R5PVT0-F1
#
_entry.id   AF-A0A4R5PVT0-F1
#
_cell.length_a   1.000
_cell.length_b   1.000
_cell.length_c   1.000
_cell.angle_alpha   90.00
_cell.angle_beta   90.00
_cell.angle_gamma   90.00
#
_symmetry.space_group_name_H-M   'P 1'
#
loop_
_entity.id
_entity.type
_entity.pdbx_description
1 polymer ?
#
loop_
_entity_poly.entity_id
_entity_poly.type
_entity_poly.pdbx_seq_one_letter_code
_entity_poly.pdbx_strand_id
1 'polypeptide(L)'
;MALAPDLPAEAAGVWECIELPAVRPQVMHHHRLAVRCPGCGTRAVAPVPVSGTPFGPRLHAVATYLKTYQALSYERLQAALADLFGLRLSQGGLMNLLRRAQGRFQAGREAAVAALRRAEVVASDKTGVRIEGCSGYHWVFRCQDAVVHQAA
;
A
#
# COMPACT_ATOMS: atom_id res chain seq x y z
N MET A 1 -31.65 50.90 15.66
CA MET A 1 -32.90 50.11 15.68
C MET A 1 -32.52 48.72 16.16
N ALA A 2 -32.97 48.31 17.34
CA ALA A 2 -32.66 47.00 17.92
C ALA A 2 -33.80 46.03 17.59
N LEU A 3 -33.48 44.81 17.16
CA LEU A 3 -34.47 43.76 16.89
C LEU A 3 -34.93 43.12 18.20
N ALA A 4 -36.21 42.76 18.27
CA ALA A 4 -36.77 42.06 19.41
C ALA A 4 -36.19 40.62 19.50
N PRO A 5 -35.82 40.13 20.69
CA PRO A 5 -35.10 38.86 20.84
C PRO A 5 -35.98 37.62 20.64
N ASP A 6 -37.30 37.77 20.56
CA ASP A 6 -38.32 36.71 20.46
C ASP A 6 -38.87 36.52 19.04
N LEU A 7 -38.24 37.15 18.04
CA LEU A 7 -38.64 36.97 16.64
C LEU A 7 -38.45 35.51 16.19
N PRO A 8 -39.42 34.93 15.47
CA PRO A 8 -39.29 33.58 14.94
C PRO A 8 -38.15 33.53 13.92
N ALA A 9 -37.22 32.60 14.11
CA ALA A 9 -36.12 32.36 13.18
C ALA A 9 -36.42 31.15 12.29
N GLU A 10 -36.09 31.27 11.01
CA GLU A 10 -36.07 30.16 10.05
C GLU A 10 -34.65 29.90 9.56
N ALA A 11 -34.35 28.64 9.22
CA ALA A 11 -33.05 28.29 8.67
C ALA A 11 -32.91 28.86 7.26
N ALA A 12 -32.02 29.84 7.09
CA ALA A 12 -31.76 30.47 5.80
C ALA A 12 -30.86 29.63 4.87
N GLY A 13 -30.19 28.61 5.40
CA GLY A 13 -29.35 27.69 4.63
C GLY A 13 -28.45 26.82 5.51
N VAL A 14 -27.89 25.78 4.91
CA VAL A 14 -26.86 24.93 5.53
C VAL A 14 -25.59 25.07 4.68
N TRP A 15 -24.46 25.32 5.33
CA TRP A 15 -23.15 25.31 4.69
C TRP A 15 -22.27 24.26 5.34
N GLU A 16 -21.62 23.44 4.51
CA GLU A 16 -20.76 22.35 4.96
C GLU A 16 -19.32 22.58 4.51
N CYS A 17 -18.39 22.30 5.41
CA CYS A 17 -16.96 22.21 5.12
C CYS A 17 -16.52 20.77 5.32
N ILE A 18 -15.95 20.16 4.28
CA ILE A 18 -15.41 18.80 4.33
C ILE A 18 -13.89 18.89 4.28
N GLU A 19 -13.23 18.39 5.34
CA GLU A 19 -11.77 18.41 5.49
C GLU A 19 -11.24 16.99 5.74
N LEU A 20 -10.01 16.72 5.31
CA LEU A 20 -9.31 15.47 5.60
C LEU A 20 -8.51 15.60 6.91
N PRO A 21 -8.57 14.59 7.80
CA PRO A 21 -7.73 14.62 9.00
C PRO A 21 -6.25 14.45 8.62
N ALA A 22 -5.36 15.07 9.39
CA ALA A 22 -3.94 14.77 9.29
C ALA A 22 -3.67 13.31 9.71
N VAL A 23 -3.18 12.48 8.78
CA VAL A 23 -2.85 11.08 9.05
C VAL A 23 -1.36 10.93 9.32
N ARG A 24 -1.01 10.23 10.40
CA ARG A 24 0.39 9.93 10.80
C ARG A 24 0.55 8.44 11.14
N PRO A 25 1.73 7.85 10.90
CA PRO A 25 1.99 6.47 11.29
C PRO A 25 2.02 6.34 12.81
N GLN A 26 1.39 5.27 13.31
CA GLN A 26 1.56 4.83 14.69
C GLN A 26 2.76 3.88 14.74
N VAL A 27 3.75 4.20 15.58
CA VAL A 27 5.00 3.43 15.69
C VAL A 27 5.06 2.79 17.07
N MET A 28 5.18 1.46 17.11
CA MET A 28 5.34 0.70 18.35
C MET A 28 6.77 0.20 18.45
N HIS A 29 7.49 0.67 19.47
CA HIS A 29 8.86 0.24 19.75
C HIS A 29 8.87 -0.95 20.70
N HIS A 30 9.43 -2.07 20.25
CA HIS A 30 9.61 -3.26 21.08
C HIS A 30 11.05 -3.32 21.59
N HIS A 31 11.25 -3.10 22.89
CA HIS A 31 12.56 -3.18 23.51
C HIS A 31 12.82 -4.59 23.99
N ARG A 32 13.89 -5.21 23.48
CA ARG A 32 14.31 -6.55 23.88
C ARG A 32 15.43 -6.44 24.89
N LEU A 33 15.24 -7.09 26.03
CA LEU A 33 16.24 -7.15 27.08
C LEU A 33 17.13 -8.38 26.91
N ALA A 34 18.36 -8.27 27.40
CA ALA A 34 19.29 -9.37 27.49
C ALA A 34 19.97 -9.33 28.86
N VAL A 35 20.15 -10.50 29.46
CA VAL A 35 20.84 -10.67 30.74
C VAL A 35 22.03 -11.61 30.56
N ARG A 36 23.03 -11.50 31.42
CA ARG A 36 24.12 -12.49 31.52
C ARG A 36 23.99 -13.25 32.83
N CYS A 37 24.08 -14.57 32.78
CA CYS A 37 24.09 -15.40 33.98
C CYS A 37 25.37 -15.09 34.78
N PRO A 38 25.27 -14.75 36.08
CA PRO A 38 26.45 -14.46 36.89
C PRO A 38 27.31 -15.70 37.17
N GLY A 39 26.73 -16.90 37.13
CA GLY A 39 27.46 -18.15 37.42
C GLY A 39 28.25 -18.69 36.22
N CYS A 40 27.61 -18.81 35.05
CA CYS A 40 28.22 -19.42 33.86
C CYS A 40 28.52 -18.43 32.72
N GLY A 41 28.17 -17.16 32.87
CA GLY A 41 28.42 -16.11 31.86
C GLY A 41 27.50 -16.16 30.63
N THR A 42 26.62 -17.16 30.49
CA THR A 42 25.72 -17.31 29.34
C THR A 42 24.81 -16.09 29.18
N ARG A 43 24.70 -15.56 27.95
CA ARG A 43 23.82 -14.44 27.61
C ARG A 43 22.45 -14.95 27.15
N ALA A 44 21.42 -14.67 27.94
CA ALA A 44 20.03 -14.92 27.56
C ALA A 44 19.40 -13.65 26.99
N VAL A 45 18.69 -13.76 25.87
CA VAL A 45 18.04 -12.64 25.19
C VAL A 45 16.56 -12.94 25.05
N ALA A 46 15.70 -11.99 25.41
CA ALA A 46 14.25 -12.13 25.20
C ALA A 46 13.94 -12.41 23.71
N PRO A 47 13.01 -13.30 23.38
CA PRO A 47 12.68 -13.64 22.00
C PRO A 47 12.17 -12.42 21.21
N VAL A 48 12.18 -12.51 19.88
CA VAL A 48 11.61 -11.46 19.03
C VAL A 48 10.09 -11.61 19.06
N PRO A 49 9.33 -10.55 19.42
CA PRO A 49 7.87 -10.65 19.57
C PRO A 49 7.11 -10.73 18.24
N VAL A 50 7.74 -10.31 17.13
CA VAL A 50 7.13 -10.29 15.80
C VAL A 50 8.05 -10.95 14.76
N SER A 51 7.54 -11.94 14.04
CA SER A 51 8.20 -12.49 12.85
C SER A 51 7.64 -11.81 11.60
N GLY A 52 8.49 -11.59 10.59
CA GLY A 52 8.07 -11.08 9.28
C GLY A 52 8.45 -9.62 9.00
N THR A 53 7.47 -8.71 9.03
CA THR A 53 7.62 -7.32 8.56
C THR A 53 7.28 -6.31 9.65
N PRO A 54 8.03 -5.20 9.76
CA PRO A 54 7.70 -4.12 10.70
C PRO A 54 6.48 -3.28 10.24
N PHE A 55 5.95 -3.53 9.03
CA PHE A 55 4.88 -2.72 8.45
C PHE A 55 3.52 -3.38 8.68
N GLY A 56 2.59 -2.61 9.26
CA GLY A 56 1.22 -3.06 9.49
C GLY A 56 0.42 -3.28 8.19
N PRO A 57 -0.76 -3.93 8.28
CA PRO A 57 -1.58 -4.28 7.12
C PRO A 57 -2.12 -3.04 6.39
N ARG A 58 -2.46 -1.95 7.10
CA ARG A 58 -2.94 -0.71 6.49
C ARG A 58 -1.89 -0.06 5.59
N LEU A 59 -0.63 -0.04 6.05
CA LEU A 59 0.48 0.49 5.25
C LEU A 59 0.73 -0.39 4.01
N HIS A 60 0.62 -1.71 4.14
CA HIS A 60 0.67 -2.60 2.98
C HIS A 60 -0.41 -2.25 1.96
N ALA A 61 -1.67 -2.15 2.39
CA ALA A 61 -2.79 -1.84 1.50
C ALA A 61 -2.62 -0.49 0.78
N VAL A 62 -2.27 0.58 1.51
CA VAL A 62 -2.07 1.92 0.92
C VAL A 62 -0.92 1.90 -0.09
N ALA A 63 0.23 1.34 0.26
CA ALA A 63 1.38 1.29 -0.65
C ALA A 63 1.09 0.45 -1.89
N THR A 64 0.40 -0.70 -1.75
CA THR A 64 -0.02 -1.52 -2.90
C THR A 64 -1.01 -0.78 -3.78
N TYR A 65 -2.02 -0.12 -3.21
CA TYR A 65 -2.99 0.66 -3.98
C TYR A 65 -2.32 1.80 -4.75
N LEU A 66 -1.49 2.60 -4.09
CA LEU A 66 -0.78 3.72 -4.73
C LEU A 66 0.20 3.24 -5.81
N LYS A 67 0.88 2.11 -5.58
CA LYS A 67 1.80 1.55 -6.57
C LYS A 67 1.08 1.01 -7.79
N THR A 68 0.05 0.20 -7.58
CA THR A 68 -0.55 -0.62 -8.63
C THR A 68 -1.71 0.10 -9.32
N TYR A 69 -2.60 0.73 -8.55
CA TYR A 69 -3.81 1.36 -9.10
C TYR A 69 -3.57 2.81 -9.50
N GLN A 70 -2.79 3.56 -8.70
CA GLN A 70 -2.39 4.94 -9.03
C GLN A 70 -1.08 5.02 -9.83
N ALA A 71 -0.51 3.86 -10.18
CA ALA A 71 0.68 3.72 -11.04
C ALA A 71 1.89 4.58 -10.63
N LEU A 72 2.09 4.83 -9.32
CA LEU A 72 3.22 5.62 -8.87
C LEU A 72 4.57 4.90 -9.11
N SER A 73 5.59 5.65 -9.53
CA SER A 73 6.97 5.17 -9.51
C SER A 73 7.42 4.93 -8.05
N TYR A 74 8.50 4.18 -7.83
CA TYR A 74 9.00 3.97 -6.46
C TYR A 74 9.39 5.28 -5.77
N GLU A 75 9.99 6.20 -6.52
CA GLU A 75 10.35 7.54 -6.05
C GLU A 75 9.10 8.35 -5.68
N ARG A 76 8.08 8.38 -6.55
CA ARG A 76 6.83 9.10 -6.27
C ARG A 76 6.05 8.48 -5.11
N LEU A 77 6.07 7.15 -4.97
CA LEU A 77 5.46 6.47 -3.84
C LEU A 77 6.19 6.83 -2.53
N GLN A 78 7.52 6.85 -2.54
CA GLN A 78 8.32 7.27 -1.39
C GLN A 78 8.02 8.71 -0.99
N ALA A 79 7.97 9.63 -1.96
CA ALA A 79 7.61 11.03 -1.72
C ALA A 79 6.19 11.16 -1.17
N ALA A 80 5.20 10.51 -1.79
CA ALA A 80 3.81 10.54 -1.31
C ALA A 80 3.67 10.03 0.13
N LEU A 81 4.41 8.97 0.51
CA LEU A 81 4.40 8.48 1.88
C LEU A 81 5.03 9.47 2.87
N ALA A 82 6.07 10.17 2.46
CA ALA A 82 6.72 11.21 3.26
C ALA A 82 5.83 12.46 3.39
N ASP A 83 5.25 12.94 2.30
CA ASP A 83 4.51 14.20 2.26
C ASP A 83 3.12 14.08 2.90
N LEU A 84 2.39 12.99 2.61
CA LEU A 84 1.03 12.81 3.11
C LEU A 84 0.99 12.26 4.54
N PHE A 85 1.91 11.35 4.87
CA PHE A 85 1.89 10.62 6.14
C PHE A 85 3.08 10.93 7.04
N GLY A 86 4.11 11.64 6.58
CA GLY A 86 5.35 11.81 7.34
C GLY A 86 6.20 10.54 7.41
N LEU A 87 5.92 9.52 6.59
CA LEU A 87 6.55 8.21 6.66
C LEU A 87 7.75 8.12 5.70
N ARG A 88 8.95 8.16 6.24
CA ARG A 88 10.20 8.01 5.47
C ARG A 88 10.61 6.54 5.39
N LEU A 89 10.55 5.97 4.19
CA LEU A 89 10.97 4.59 3.90
C LEU A 89 11.94 4.58 2.73
N SER A 90 12.90 3.64 2.71
CA SER A 90 13.73 3.43 1.53
C SER A 90 12.96 2.72 0.42
N GLN A 91 13.39 2.89 -0.83
CA GLN A 91 12.80 2.16 -1.96
C GLN A 91 12.94 0.64 -1.79
N GLY A 92 14.07 0.15 -1.27
CA GLY A 92 14.24 -1.27 -0.94
C GLY A 92 13.24 -1.76 0.12
N GLY A 93 12.91 -0.92 1.11
CA GLY A 93 11.85 -1.19 2.08
C GLY A 93 10.48 -1.34 1.42
N LEU A 94 10.15 -0.44 0.49
CA LEU A 94 8.92 -0.49 -0.30
C LEU A 94 8.85 -1.73 -1.21
N MET A 95 9.95 -2.07 -1.89
CA MET A 95 10.03 -3.29 -2.71
C MET A 95 9.77 -4.54 -1.87
N ASN A 96 10.38 -4.65 -0.70
CA ASN A 96 10.16 -5.78 0.21
C ASN A 96 8.73 -5.83 0.75
N LEU A 97 8.12 -4.67 1.03
CA LEU A 97 6.72 -4.56 1.44
C LEU A 97 5.80 -5.07 0.31
N LEU A 98 5.98 -4.60 -0.92
CA LEU A 98 5.15 -4.97 -2.06
C LEU A 98 5.33 -6.45 -2.45
N ARG A 99 6.55 -6.98 -2.38
CA ARG A 99 6.82 -8.40 -2.63
C ARG A 99 6.06 -9.30 -1.66
N ARG A 100 5.92 -8.90 -0.38
CA ARG A 100 5.11 -9.64 0.60
C ARG A 100 3.62 -9.56 0.29
N ALA A 101 3.15 -8.45 -0.28
CA ALA A 101 1.76 -8.30 -0.70
C ALA A 101 1.43 -9.19 -1.91
N GLN A 102 2.39 -9.40 -2.83
CA GLN A 102 2.21 -10.19 -4.05
C GLN A 102 1.60 -11.58 -3.79
N GLY A 103 2.08 -12.28 -2.75
CA GLY A 103 1.58 -13.62 -2.42
C GLY A 103 0.07 -13.66 -2.16
N ARG A 104 -0.53 -12.56 -1.66
CA ARG A 104 -1.98 -12.48 -1.44
C ARG A 104 -2.79 -12.37 -2.73
N PHE A 105 -2.19 -11.95 -3.83
CA PHE A 105 -2.86 -11.77 -5.12
C PHE A 105 -2.67 -12.95 -6.07
N GLN A 106 -1.87 -13.96 -5.68
CA GLN A 106 -1.53 -15.08 -6.54
C GLN A 106 -2.77 -15.86 -7.02
N ALA A 107 -3.67 -16.22 -6.10
CA ALA A 107 -4.90 -16.95 -6.45
C ALA A 107 -5.80 -16.13 -7.40
N GLY A 108 -5.92 -14.82 -7.17
CA GLY A 108 -6.68 -13.93 -8.06
C GLY A 108 -6.06 -13.83 -9.46
N ARG A 109 -4.73 -13.74 -9.55
CA ARG A 109 -4.00 -13.78 -10.82
C ARG A 109 -4.24 -15.11 -11.55
N GLU A 110 -4.14 -16.24 -10.85
CA GLU A 110 -4.36 -17.56 -11.43
C GLU A 110 -5.79 -17.73 -11.96
N ALA A 111 -6.78 -17.25 -11.22
CA ALA A 111 -8.18 -17.23 -11.68
C ALA A 111 -8.35 -16.37 -12.94
N ALA A 112 -7.76 -15.17 -12.98
CA ALA A 112 -7.81 -14.29 -14.15
C ALA A 112 -7.13 -14.91 -15.38
N VAL A 113 -5.97 -15.56 -15.20
CA VAL A 113 -5.29 -16.30 -16.28
C VAL A 113 -6.12 -17.48 -16.76
N ALA A 114 -6.77 -18.21 -15.84
CA ALA A 114 -7.65 -19.32 -16.20
C ALA A 114 -8.89 -18.86 -16.97
N ALA A 115 -9.46 -17.69 -16.62
CA ALA A 115 -10.55 -17.07 -17.37
C ALA A 115 -10.13 -16.69 -18.79
N LEU A 116 -8.95 -16.05 -18.95
CA LEU A 116 -8.40 -15.72 -20.27
C LEU A 116 -8.21 -16.97 -21.14
N ARG A 117 -7.72 -18.08 -20.57
CA ARG A 117 -7.51 -19.34 -21.31
C ARG A 117 -8.80 -20.00 -21.81
N ARG A 118 -9.94 -19.70 -21.21
CA ARG A 118 -11.25 -20.23 -21.61
C ARG A 118 -12.06 -19.26 -22.47
N ALA A 119 -11.61 -18.02 -22.61
CA ALA A 119 -12.34 -17.01 -23.36
C ALA A 119 -12.32 -17.33 -24.86
N GLU A 120 -13.45 -17.12 -25.52
CA GLU A 120 -13.57 -17.26 -26.98
C GLU A 120 -12.68 -16.25 -27.72
N VAL A 121 -12.61 -15.03 -27.20
CA VAL A 121 -11.81 -13.94 -27.75
C VAL A 121 -10.95 -13.31 -26.66
N VAL A 122 -9.66 -13.15 -26.95
CA VAL A 122 -8.71 -12.44 -26.10
C VAL A 122 -8.10 -11.30 -26.91
N ALA A 123 -8.28 -10.07 -26.43
CA ALA A 123 -7.56 -8.90 -26.93
C ALA A 123 -6.18 -8.84 -26.26
N SER A 124 -5.15 -8.51 -27.05
CA SER A 124 -3.78 -8.34 -26.54
C SER A 124 -3.16 -7.04 -27.03
N ASP A 125 -2.45 -6.36 -26.14
CA ASP A 125 -1.60 -5.22 -26.48
C ASP A 125 -0.19 -5.40 -25.90
N LYS A 126 0.80 -4.77 -26.55
CA LYS A 126 2.22 -4.85 -26.22
C LYS A 126 2.85 -3.47 -26.20
N THR A 127 3.39 -3.10 -25.05
CA THR A 127 4.19 -1.88 -24.89
C THR A 127 5.64 -2.24 -24.56
N GLY A 128 6.60 -1.63 -25.24
CA GLY A 128 8.03 -1.75 -24.90
C GLY A 128 8.33 -1.07 -23.56
N VAL A 129 9.09 -1.74 -22.70
CA VAL A 129 9.46 -1.22 -21.37
C VAL A 129 10.95 -1.43 -21.09
N ARG A 130 11.46 -0.69 -20.10
CA ARG A 130 12.83 -0.85 -19.59
C ARG A 130 12.75 -1.34 -18.15
N ILE A 131 13.27 -2.54 -17.91
CA ILE A 131 13.27 -3.18 -16.59
C ILE A 131 14.73 -3.34 -16.20
N GLU A 132 15.18 -2.61 -15.17
CA GLU A 132 16.55 -2.66 -14.66
C GLU A 132 17.63 -2.45 -15.75
N GLY A 133 17.34 -1.61 -16.76
CA GLY A 133 18.26 -1.36 -17.87
C GLY A 133 18.24 -2.42 -18.97
N CYS A 134 17.34 -3.39 -18.92
CA CYS A 134 17.09 -4.35 -19.99
C CYS A 134 15.82 -3.98 -20.76
N SER A 135 15.80 -4.28 -22.06
CA SER A 135 14.60 -4.09 -22.89
C SER A 135 13.68 -5.26 -22.62
N GLY A 136 12.43 -4.95 -22.28
CA GLY A 136 11.37 -5.93 -22.08
C GLY A 136 10.07 -5.45 -22.72
N TYR A 137 9.03 -6.24 -22.50
CA TYR A 137 7.70 -5.97 -22.99
C TYR A 137 6.69 -6.12 -21.87
N HIS A 138 5.82 -5.12 -21.76
CA HIS A 138 4.62 -5.20 -20.95
C HIS A 138 3.45 -5.59 -21.87
N TRP A 139 2.94 -6.78 -21.63
CA TRP A 139 1.78 -7.34 -22.28
C TRP A 139 0.53 -7.11 -21.43
N VAL A 140 -0.56 -6.76 -22.10
CA VAL A 140 -1.90 -6.75 -21.52
C VAL A 140 -2.76 -7.73 -22.28
N PHE A 141 -3.37 -8.67 -21.57
CA PHE A 141 -4.36 -9.60 -22.11
C PHE A 141 -5.71 -9.33 -21.47
N ARG A 142 -6.75 -9.20 -22.29
CA ARG A 142 -8.10 -8.89 -21.83
C ARG A 142 -9.14 -9.80 -22.48
N CYS A 143 -10.05 -10.31 -21.67
CA CYS A 143 -11.35 -10.81 -22.10
C CYS A 143 -12.47 -10.05 -21.36
N GLN A 144 -13.72 -10.49 -21.51
CA GLN A 144 -14.86 -9.89 -20.80
C GLN A 144 -14.71 -9.96 -19.28
N ASP A 145 -14.16 -11.07 -18.75
CA ASP A 145 -14.15 -11.37 -17.32
C ASP A 145 -12.82 -11.08 -16.62
N ALA A 146 -11.75 -10.81 -17.38
CA ALA A 146 -10.41 -10.69 -16.81
C ALA A 146 -9.48 -9.78 -17.62
N VAL A 147 -8.58 -9.12 -16.90
CA VAL A 147 -7.42 -8.41 -17.44
C VAL A 147 -6.17 -8.92 -16.72
N VAL A 148 -5.16 -9.31 -17.48
CA VAL A 148 -3.86 -9.74 -16.94
C VAL A 148 -2.74 -8.94 -17.58
N HIS A 149 -1.91 -8.38 -16.71
CA HIS A 149 -0.68 -7.69 -17.06
C HIS A 149 0.52 -8.62 -16.86
N GLN A 150 1.41 -8.67 -17.85
CA GLN A 150 2.66 -9.44 -17.76
C GLN A 150 3.83 -8.63 -18.32
N ALA A 151 4.81 -8.35 -17.47
CA ALA A 151 6.09 -7.77 -17.88
C ALA A 151 7.15 -8.87 -17.95
N ALA A 152 7.89 -8.94 -19.07
CA ALA A 152 8.97 -9.89 -19.30
C ALA A 152 10.08 -9.28 -20.15
#